data_AF-A0A812IZM0-F1
#
_entry.id   AF-A0A812IZM0-F1
#
_cell.length_a   1.000
_cell.length_b   1.000
_cell.length_c   1.000
_cell.angle_alpha   90.00
_cell.angle_beta   90.00
_cell.angle_gamma   90.00
#
_symmetry.space_group_name_H-M   'P 1'
#
loop_
_entity.id
_entity.type
_entity.pdbx_description
1 polymer ?
#
loop_
_entity_poly.entity_id
_entity_poly.type
_entity_poly.pdbx_seq_one_letter_code
_entity_poly.pdbx_strand_id
1 'polypeptide(L)'
;MFVKDGDSPKKIHTSMFAGGDEGQRKGGRGRNQRKNQTPQAQSPPAAGWAPPPPQALPPDLAAFGAYPNPYAGMPLPYAPGPPPAGGYNAYIPYPTQPYTMMPPPPMYPGMPAMPMFPHMPVPTMPEQTAASSKNAKSRNKPEAGGGGGKNAREPKGKRRTKGKNAKDEPSAAIEDDANLSLLLNQVRRKQRDVTLEEVLTENLVVEFAKDQHGSRFLQQKLDEASPDVKQRVYAAIQDDAAELSKEVFANHVVQKIFDTADTEQKKALVRALADNVAALSQDQYGCRVIQKAIQAVSKESQQQIARELEDHVESCIRNMHGNHVIQKCIEQMPPDSVNFVIKAVEQKAEDTAKHVYGCRVIQRLLEHCVSAQLEPMLEKILMNVAVLAKDAYGNYVVQHMLEHGRKEDKKRIIETIRQNIAEFSKEKFSSNVVEKCFEAATVGENADDPMIQQERNLLMRTVLERPEVIYAMCTNTFGNYVARLAHLRSGAVFYWGGQSGLLVFSEGCRN
;
A
#
# COMPACT_ATOMS: atom_id res chain seq x y z
N MET A 1 -51.16 55.81 -21.52
CA MET A 1 -51.93 56.08 -20.28
C MET A 1 -50.98 55.96 -19.09
N PHE A 2 -51.17 56.81 -18.06
CA PHE A 2 -50.57 56.85 -16.70
C PHE A 2 -49.17 56.19 -16.44
N VAL A 3 -48.08 56.86 -16.04
CA VAL A 3 -47.82 57.84 -14.92
C VAL A 3 -47.95 57.17 -13.54
N LYS A 4 -46.99 57.16 -12.59
CA LYS A 4 -45.56 57.61 -12.43
C LYS A 4 -44.92 56.69 -11.33
N ASP A 5 -43.65 56.72 -10.90
CA ASP A 5 -42.47 57.58 -11.14
C ASP A 5 -41.18 56.73 -11.36
N GLY A 6 -39.91 56.93 -10.92
CA GLY A 6 -39.18 57.87 -10.04
C GLY A 6 -38.66 57.20 -8.73
N ASP A 7 -37.44 57.42 -8.22
CA ASP A 7 -36.30 58.22 -8.72
C ASP A 7 -34.91 57.74 -8.18
N SER A 8 -33.80 58.32 -8.66
CA SER A 8 -32.39 58.15 -8.25
C SER A 8 -31.55 59.34 -8.82
N PRO A 9 -30.21 59.49 -8.69
CA PRO A 9 -29.18 58.83 -7.86
C PRO A 9 -28.33 59.86 -7.06
N LYS A 10 -27.13 59.50 -6.59
CA LYS A 10 -25.88 60.27 -6.86
C LYS A 10 -24.57 59.56 -6.46
N LYS A 11 -23.49 59.91 -7.17
CA LYS A 11 -22.08 59.54 -6.88
C LYS A 11 -21.36 60.72 -6.23
N ILE A 12 -20.35 60.46 -5.40
CA ILE A 12 -19.20 61.35 -5.16
C ILE A 12 -17.90 60.50 -5.25
N HIS A 13 -16.76 61.15 -5.47
CA HIS A 13 -15.49 60.59 -5.94
C HIS A 13 -14.31 61.29 -5.23
N THR A 14 -13.06 60.82 -5.42
CA THR A 14 -11.76 61.52 -5.10
C THR A 14 -11.45 61.82 -3.60
N SER A 15 -10.20 61.97 -3.11
CA SER A 15 -8.86 61.45 -3.54
C SER A 15 -7.69 61.94 -2.65
N MET A 16 -6.60 61.15 -2.59
CA MET A 16 -5.16 61.57 -2.55
C MET A 16 -4.53 62.22 -1.28
N PHE A 17 -3.18 62.28 -1.34
CA PHE A 17 -2.15 62.81 -0.41
C PHE A 17 -1.87 61.96 0.85
N ALA A 18 -0.67 61.44 1.15
CA ALA A 18 0.75 61.58 0.69
C ALA A 18 1.64 62.63 1.42
N GLY A 19 2.91 62.25 1.63
CA GLY A 19 3.86 62.83 2.63
C GLY A 19 3.89 61.95 3.91
N GLY A 20 5.02 61.66 4.58
CA GLY A 20 6.36 62.28 4.61
C GLY A 20 6.54 63.10 5.90
N ASP A 21 7.64 63.09 6.65
CA ASP A 21 8.92 62.33 6.58
C ASP A 21 9.60 62.37 7.99
N GLU A 22 10.77 61.74 8.17
CA GLU A 22 11.79 61.86 9.25
C GLU A 22 11.39 62.06 10.75
N GLY A 23 12.03 61.33 11.67
CA GLY A 23 11.85 61.56 13.12
C GLY A 23 12.78 60.78 14.06
N GLN A 24 13.99 61.30 14.34
CA GLN A 24 15.03 60.59 15.08
C GLN A 24 15.02 60.86 16.62
N ARG A 25 15.51 59.87 17.40
CA ARG A 25 16.18 59.95 18.74
C ARG A 25 15.39 59.81 20.07
N LYS A 26 15.76 58.71 20.77
CA LYS A 26 16.33 58.61 22.14
C LYS A 26 15.60 59.23 23.37
N GLY A 27 15.33 58.36 24.35
CA GLY A 27 15.24 58.68 25.78
C GLY A 27 13.88 58.37 26.42
N GLY A 28 13.77 57.96 27.70
CA GLY A 28 14.83 57.52 28.61
C GLY A 28 14.45 57.58 30.10
N ARG A 29 14.39 56.43 30.78
CA ARG A 29 14.13 56.22 32.23
C ARG A 29 12.70 56.54 32.71
N GLY A 30 12.25 55.83 33.76
CA GLY A 30 11.00 56.12 34.47
C GLY A 30 10.32 54.89 35.08
N ARG A 31 10.65 54.53 36.33
CA ARG A 31 9.83 53.58 37.12
C ARG A 31 8.59 54.31 37.63
N ASN A 32 7.42 53.67 37.64
CA ASN A 32 6.87 53.19 38.92
C ASN A 32 5.70 52.22 38.80
N GLN A 33 5.42 51.56 39.93
CA GLN A 33 4.40 50.54 40.11
C GLN A 33 3.02 51.16 40.39
N ARG A 34 1.96 50.49 39.94
CA ARG A 34 0.86 49.99 40.80
C ARG A 34 -0.05 49.05 40.00
N LYS A 35 -0.16 47.79 40.45
CA LYS A 35 -1.19 46.85 39.98
C LYS A 35 -2.38 46.97 40.93
N ASN A 36 -3.56 47.35 40.44
CA ASN A 36 -4.80 47.01 41.12
C ASN A 36 -5.23 45.62 40.64
N GLN A 37 -5.56 44.74 41.59
CA GLN A 37 -6.10 43.41 41.32
C GLN A 37 -7.63 43.46 41.42
N THR A 38 -8.32 42.78 40.52
CA THR A 38 -9.75 42.48 40.63
C THR A 38 -9.90 41.03 41.10
N PRO A 39 -10.80 40.68 42.04
CA PRO A 39 -10.85 39.33 42.59
C PRO A 39 -11.32 38.29 41.57
N GLN A 40 -10.63 37.15 41.52
CA GLN A 40 -11.03 35.99 40.73
C GLN A 40 -11.76 35.00 41.65
N ALA A 41 -12.94 34.52 41.23
CA ALA A 41 -13.73 33.56 42.02
C ALA A 41 -13.02 32.20 42.10
N GLN A 42 -13.08 31.56 43.27
CA GLN A 42 -12.47 30.26 43.53
C GLN A 42 -13.45 29.12 43.28
N SER A 43 -13.05 28.12 42.51
CA SER A 43 -13.77 26.85 42.38
C SER A 43 -13.28 25.85 43.45
N PRO A 44 -14.17 25.01 44.03
CA PRO A 44 -13.78 24.00 45.00
C PRO A 44 -12.99 22.84 44.36
N PRO A 45 -12.15 22.12 45.13
CA PRO A 45 -11.36 21.00 44.63
C PRO A 45 -12.22 19.76 44.31
N ALA A 46 -11.80 19.00 43.30
CA ALA A 46 -12.48 17.75 42.93
C ALA A 46 -12.19 16.62 43.93
N ALA A 47 -13.23 15.96 44.41
CA ALA A 47 -13.11 14.73 45.21
C ALA A 47 -12.88 13.52 44.28
N GLY A 48 -11.93 12.65 44.63
CA GLY A 48 -11.66 11.42 43.88
C GLY A 48 -12.77 10.39 44.08
N TRP A 49 -13.23 9.79 42.98
CA TRP A 49 -14.23 8.72 43.01
C TRP A 49 -13.54 7.35 42.89
N ALA A 50 -13.83 6.44 43.82
CA ALA A 50 -13.34 5.07 43.81
C ALA A 50 -14.52 4.10 43.63
N PRO A 51 -14.39 3.04 42.80
CA PRO A 51 -15.47 2.08 42.59
C PRO A 51 -15.70 1.21 43.83
N PRO A 52 -16.95 0.80 44.11
CA PRO A 52 -17.26 -0.12 45.20
C PRO A 52 -16.76 -1.55 44.89
N PRO A 53 -16.54 -2.40 45.91
CA PRO A 53 -16.21 -3.81 45.70
C PRO A 53 -17.38 -4.58 45.06
N PRO A 54 -17.11 -5.65 44.29
CA PRO A 54 -18.14 -6.42 43.62
C PRO A 54 -19.07 -7.12 44.62
N GLN A 55 -20.37 -6.93 44.46
CA GLN A 55 -21.40 -7.64 45.23
C GLN A 55 -21.54 -9.07 44.71
N ALA A 56 -21.79 -10.03 45.60
CA ALA A 56 -22.04 -11.41 45.24
C ALA A 56 -23.41 -11.56 44.54
N LEU A 57 -23.47 -12.40 43.50
CA LEU A 57 -24.73 -12.72 42.82
C LEU A 57 -25.68 -13.51 43.75
N PRO A 58 -27.01 -13.30 43.63
CA PRO A 58 -28.00 -14.16 44.30
C PRO A 58 -27.91 -15.60 43.74
N PRO A 59 -28.25 -16.61 44.56
CA PRO A 59 -27.84 -18.01 44.30
C PRO A 59 -28.53 -18.73 43.12
N ASP A 60 -29.57 -18.14 42.52
CA ASP A 60 -30.48 -18.83 41.58
C ASP A 60 -30.03 -18.81 40.11
N LEU A 61 -28.80 -18.37 39.82
CA LEU A 61 -28.18 -18.39 38.48
C LEU A 61 -27.12 -19.50 38.30
N ALA A 62 -26.90 -20.34 39.31
CA ALA A 62 -25.90 -21.42 39.26
C ALA A 62 -26.35 -22.68 38.48
N ALA A 63 -27.61 -22.74 38.02
CA ALA A 63 -28.26 -23.97 37.58
C ALA A 63 -27.98 -24.42 36.13
N PHE A 64 -27.40 -23.57 35.27
CA PHE A 64 -27.20 -23.88 33.84
C PHE A 64 -25.73 -23.83 33.39
N GLY A 65 -25.09 -25.01 33.42
CA GLY A 65 -24.02 -25.45 32.52
C GLY A 65 -22.94 -24.44 32.12
N ALA A 66 -21.89 -24.30 32.94
CA ALA A 66 -20.70 -23.54 32.57
C ALA A 66 -19.95 -24.21 31.39
N TYR A 67 -19.93 -23.55 30.23
CA TYR A 67 -18.94 -23.83 29.18
C TYR A 67 -17.59 -23.19 29.56
N PRO A 68 -16.45 -23.86 29.32
CA PRO A 68 -15.14 -23.37 29.73
C PRO A 68 -14.69 -22.14 28.93
N ASN A 69 -14.22 -21.11 29.62
CA ASN A 69 -13.60 -19.93 29.01
C ASN A 69 -12.17 -20.27 28.52
N PRO A 70 -11.87 -20.22 27.21
CA PRO A 70 -10.55 -20.59 26.68
C PRO A 70 -9.47 -19.51 26.83
N TYR A 71 -9.79 -18.34 27.40
CA TYR A 71 -8.87 -17.18 27.51
C TYR A 71 -8.40 -16.86 28.94
N ALA A 72 -8.65 -17.75 29.91
CA ALA A 72 -8.15 -17.61 31.27
C ALA A 72 -6.61 -17.83 31.35
N GLY A 73 -5.83 -16.80 31.01
CA GLY A 73 -4.37 -16.82 31.17
C GLY A 73 -3.52 -15.91 30.27
N MET A 74 -4.11 -15.10 29.38
CA MET A 74 -3.36 -14.20 28.48
C MET A 74 -3.25 -12.76 29.04
N PRO A 75 -2.11 -12.07 28.87
CA PRO A 75 -1.91 -10.70 29.34
C PRO A 75 -2.61 -9.66 28.45
N LEU A 76 -3.07 -8.57 29.07
CA LEU A 76 -3.69 -7.43 28.38
C LEU A 76 -2.64 -6.53 27.67
N PRO A 77 -2.91 -6.03 26.46
CA PRO A 77 -2.07 -5.02 25.82
C PRO A 77 -2.21 -3.64 26.49
N TYR A 78 -1.13 -2.85 26.39
CA TYR A 78 -1.00 -1.53 27.03
C TYR A 78 -2.01 -0.48 26.55
N ALA A 79 -2.46 0.38 27.46
CA ALA A 79 -3.00 1.70 27.12
C ALA A 79 -1.85 2.74 27.02
N PRO A 80 -1.90 3.71 26.09
CA PRO A 80 -0.87 4.73 25.96
C PRO A 80 -0.98 5.81 27.05
N GLY A 81 0.14 6.12 27.70
CA GLY A 81 0.27 7.27 28.61
C GLY A 81 0.63 8.57 27.88
N PRO A 82 0.57 9.73 28.57
CA PRO A 82 0.90 11.03 27.98
C PRO A 82 2.42 11.19 27.73
N PRO A 83 2.84 12.00 26.74
CA PRO A 83 4.24 12.17 26.39
C PRO A 83 5.00 13.10 27.36
N PRO A 84 6.26 12.79 27.73
CA PRO A 84 7.17 13.75 28.37
C PRO A 84 7.75 14.73 27.34
N ALA A 85 8.25 15.87 27.81
CA ALA A 85 8.80 16.91 26.94
C ALA A 85 10.33 16.86 26.85
N GLY A 86 10.86 17.07 25.63
CA GLY A 86 12.19 17.65 25.40
C GLY A 86 13.21 16.82 24.61
N GLY A 87 13.78 17.43 23.57
CA GLY A 87 15.23 17.32 23.30
C GLY A 87 15.72 16.43 22.15
N TYR A 88 16.13 17.09 21.05
CA TYR A 88 17.23 16.73 20.13
C TYR A 88 17.04 15.65 19.05
N ASN A 89 17.84 15.83 17.98
CA ASN A 89 17.88 15.03 16.75
C ASN A 89 18.60 13.69 16.94
N ALA A 90 18.18 12.68 16.17
CA ALA A 90 19.05 11.61 15.69
C ALA A 90 18.65 11.18 14.26
N TYR A 91 19.64 10.94 13.42
CA TYR A 91 19.51 10.49 12.03
C TYR A 91 19.47 8.94 12.01
N ILE A 92 18.58 8.32 11.25
CA ILE A 92 18.48 6.85 11.14
C ILE A 92 18.49 6.43 9.65
N PRO A 93 19.45 5.61 9.21
CA PRO A 93 19.50 5.09 7.84
C PRO A 93 18.58 3.85 7.66
N TYR A 94 18.00 3.71 6.47
CA TYR A 94 17.24 2.51 6.08
C TYR A 94 18.18 1.36 5.67
N PRO A 95 18.01 0.14 6.22
CA PRO A 95 18.70 -1.04 5.71
C PRO A 95 17.99 -1.60 4.47
N THR A 96 18.73 -1.82 3.38
CA THR A 96 18.22 -2.48 2.17
C THR A 96 18.37 -4.00 2.28
N GLN A 97 17.26 -4.73 2.11
CA GLN A 97 17.23 -6.19 1.96
C GLN A 97 16.19 -6.57 0.90
N PRO A 98 16.43 -7.61 0.08
CA PRO A 98 15.48 -8.03 -0.95
C PRO A 98 14.27 -8.74 -0.33
N TYR A 99 13.11 -8.63 -0.99
CA TYR A 99 11.85 -9.20 -0.52
C TYR A 99 11.89 -10.74 -0.47
N THR A 100 11.87 -11.30 0.74
CA THR A 100 11.15 -12.55 0.97
C THR A 100 9.64 -12.31 0.83
N MET A 101 8.89 -13.33 0.45
CA MET A 101 7.43 -13.21 0.37
C MET A 101 6.83 -12.93 1.75
N MET A 102 5.99 -11.91 1.86
CA MET A 102 5.16 -11.71 3.04
C MET A 102 4.22 -12.91 3.21
N PRO A 103 4.11 -13.50 4.42
CA PRO A 103 3.14 -14.54 4.68
C PRO A 103 1.71 -13.97 4.64
N PRO A 104 0.69 -14.80 4.33
CA PRO A 104 -0.71 -14.40 4.50
C PRO A 104 -1.02 -14.11 5.99
N PRO A 105 -2.09 -13.34 6.28
CA PRO A 105 -2.52 -13.09 7.65
C PRO A 105 -2.86 -14.39 8.39
N PRO A 106 -2.72 -14.42 9.73
CA PRO A 106 -2.84 -15.66 10.51
C PRO A 106 -4.23 -16.29 10.40
N MET A 107 -4.28 -17.58 10.08
CA MET A 107 -5.51 -18.36 10.11
C MET A 107 -5.95 -18.61 11.55
N TYR A 108 -7.23 -18.34 11.85
CA TYR A 108 -7.87 -18.83 13.07
C TYR A 108 -8.09 -20.35 12.99
N PRO A 109 -7.77 -21.14 14.02
CA PRO A 109 -8.05 -22.58 14.01
C PRO A 109 -9.56 -22.85 14.15
N GLY A 110 -10.16 -23.63 13.23
CA GLY A 110 -11.53 -24.12 13.45
C GLY A 110 -12.34 -24.63 12.25
N MET A 111 -11.96 -24.35 10.99
CA MET A 111 -12.76 -24.79 9.82
C MET A 111 -12.24 -26.10 9.18
N PRO A 112 -13.15 -26.98 8.71
CA PRO A 112 -12.78 -28.18 7.95
C PRO A 112 -12.27 -27.83 6.54
N ALA A 113 -11.45 -28.71 5.96
CA ALA A 113 -10.84 -28.49 4.65
C ALA A 113 -11.85 -28.57 3.50
N MET A 114 -11.82 -27.58 2.60
CA MET A 114 -12.49 -27.65 1.30
C MET A 114 -11.73 -28.57 0.32
N PRO A 115 -12.42 -29.22 -0.63
CA PRO A 115 -11.76 -30.10 -1.61
C PRO A 115 -10.91 -29.30 -2.60
N MET A 116 -9.68 -29.78 -2.82
CA MET A 116 -8.79 -29.27 -3.87
C MET A 116 -9.31 -29.69 -5.24
N PHE A 117 -9.52 -28.74 -6.16
CA PHE A 117 -9.70 -29.07 -7.57
C PHE A 117 -8.39 -29.63 -8.16
N PRO A 118 -8.44 -30.60 -9.10
CA PRO A 118 -7.24 -31.26 -9.60
C PRO A 118 -6.35 -30.30 -10.41
N HIS A 119 -5.04 -30.46 -10.24
CA HIS A 119 -4.03 -29.65 -10.93
C HIS A 119 -4.10 -29.81 -12.46
N MET A 120 -4.19 -28.68 -13.17
CA MET A 120 -3.70 -28.62 -14.56
C MET A 120 -2.17 -28.76 -14.55
N PRO A 121 -1.57 -29.59 -15.42
CA PRO A 121 -0.12 -29.77 -15.45
C PRO A 121 0.58 -28.53 -16.03
N VAL A 122 1.60 -28.04 -15.33
CA VAL A 122 2.51 -27.01 -15.85
C VAL A 122 3.44 -27.67 -16.89
N PRO A 123 3.60 -27.10 -18.10
CA PRO A 123 4.56 -27.61 -19.07
C PRO A 123 6.00 -27.44 -18.56
N THR A 124 6.70 -28.54 -18.32
CA THR A 124 8.14 -28.53 -18.01
C THR A 124 8.93 -28.21 -19.28
N MET A 125 9.39 -26.96 -19.42
CA MET A 125 10.43 -26.62 -20.40
C MET A 125 11.72 -27.37 -20.05
N PRO A 126 12.42 -27.96 -21.02
CA PRO A 126 13.67 -28.68 -20.78
C PRO A 126 14.84 -27.71 -20.56
N GLU A 127 15.81 -28.18 -19.78
CA GLU A 127 17.09 -27.52 -19.48
C GLU A 127 17.92 -27.32 -20.76
N GLN A 128 18.12 -26.07 -21.19
CA GLN A 128 18.90 -25.75 -22.39
C GLN A 128 20.39 -25.62 -22.06
N THR A 129 21.11 -26.73 -22.13
CA THR A 129 22.58 -26.71 -22.19
C THR A 129 23.04 -26.17 -23.55
N ALA A 130 23.90 -25.15 -23.55
CA ALA A 130 24.45 -24.59 -24.78
C ALA A 130 25.50 -25.54 -25.40
N ALA A 131 25.29 -25.96 -26.65
CA ALA A 131 26.26 -26.74 -27.41
C ALA A 131 26.19 -26.43 -28.92
N SER A 132 27.35 -26.15 -29.53
CA SER A 132 27.44 -25.76 -30.94
C SER A 132 27.40 -26.94 -31.92
N SER A 133 26.84 -26.67 -33.10
CA SER A 133 26.69 -27.55 -34.27
C SER A 133 27.84 -28.53 -34.56
N LYS A 134 27.50 -29.79 -34.88
CA LYS A 134 28.18 -30.61 -35.90
C LYS A 134 27.35 -31.81 -36.40
N ASN A 135 27.76 -32.31 -37.57
CA ASN A 135 27.07 -33.26 -38.45
C ASN A 135 27.17 -34.74 -37.99
N ALA A 136 26.11 -35.57 -38.18
CA ALA A 136 26.14 -36.80 -39.04
C ALA A 136 25.14 -37.95 -38.69
N LYS A 137 24.42 -38.41 -39.74
CA LYS A 137 24.05 -39.81 -40.12
C LYS A 137 23.53 -40.87 -39.10
N SER A 138 22.23 -41.17 -39.21
CA SER A 138 21.55 -42.49 -39.29
C SER A 138 21.86 -43.66 -38.32
N ARG A 139 20.79 -44.27 -37.73
CA ARG A 139 20.23 -45.59 -38.14
C ARG A 139 18.91 -45.96 -37.41
N ASN A 140 18.42 -47.19 -37.61
CA ASN A 140 17.06 -47.67 -37.33
C ASN A 140 16.79 -48.19 -35.89
N LYS A 141 15.49 -48.13 -35.49
CA LYS A 141 14.61 -49.14 -34.82
C LYS A 141 15.20 -50.49 -34.30
N PRO A 142 14.49 -51.25 -33.40
CA PRO A 142 13.40 -50.88 -32.45
C PRO A 142 13.34 -51.67 -31.08
N GLU A 143 12.35 -51.31 -30.24
CA GLU A 143 11.48 -52.21 -29.40
C GLU A 143 11.95 -52.92 -28.10
N ALA A 144 10.91 -53.23 -27.28
CA ALA A 144 10.84 -54.04 -26.03
C ALA A 144 11.56 -53.52 -24.75
N GLY A 145 11.07 -53.77 -23.52
CA GLY A 145 9.72 -54.23 -23.11
C GLY A 145 9.63 -54.91 -21.73
N GLY A 146 8.70 -54.46 -20.86
CA GLY A 146 8.00 -55.28 -19.84
C GLY A 146 8.63 -55.53 -18.45
N GLY A 147 7.89 -55.20 -17.38
CA GLY A 147 7.99 -55.80 -16.03
C GLY A 147 9.07 -55.27 -15.06
N GLY A 148 8.96 -55.48 -13.73
CA GLY A 148 7.88 -56.19 -13.03
C GLY A 148 7.96 -56.40 -11.50
N GLY A 149 8.30 -55.39 -10.68
CA GLY A 149 7.81 -55.25 -9.28
C GLY A 149 8.48 -55.96 -8.09
N LYS A 150 7.97 -55.61 -6.89
CA LYS A 150 8.07 -56.22 -5.52
C LYS A 150 9.20 -55.77 -4.54
N ASN A 151 8.78 -54.86 -3.65
CA ASN A 151 8.81 -54.96 -2.17
C ASN A 151 10.11 -55.21 -1.38
N ALA A 152 10.46 -54.24 -0.52
CA ALA A 152 11.01 -54.46 0.83
C ALA A 152 10.38 -53.45 1.83
N ARG A 153 10.38 -53.75 3.14
CA ARG A 153 9.62 -53.01 4.20
C ARG A 153 10.38 -51.86 4.87
N GLU A 154 9.62 -50.95 5.49
CA GLU A 154 10.10 -50.02 6.54
C GLU A 154 10.86 -50.76 7.68
N PRO A 155 11.67 -50.05 8.49
CA PRO A 155 11.08 -49.53 9.74
C PRO A 155 11.42 -48.05 10.05
N LYS A 156 10.55 -47.40 10.84
CA LYS A 156 10.65 -45.99 11.23
C LYS A 156 11.64 -45.72 12.37
N GLY A 157 12.36 -44.60 12.26
CA GLY A 157 12.55 -43.66 13.37
C GLY A 157 13.88 -43.65 14.13
N LYS A 158 14.46 -42.45 14.28
CA LYS A 158 15.24 -42.04 15.47
C LYS A 158 15.28 -40.52 15.64
N ARG A 159 15.28 -40.13 16.92
CA ARG A 159 15.28 -38.79 17.54
C ARG A 159 16.06 -37.68 16.79
N ARG A 160 15.49 -36.47 16.76
CA ARG A 160 16.25 -35.20 16.56
C ARG A 160 17.27 -35.06 17.71
N THR A 161 18.56 -35.04 17.39
CA THR A 161 19.64 -34.67 18.33
C THR A 161 20.01 -33.20 18.18
N LYS A 162 20.35 -32.53 19.30
CA LYS A 162 20.85 -31.15 19.31
C LYS A 162 22.37 -31.15 19.09
N GLY A 163 22.83 -30.81 17.88
CA GLY A 163 24.10 -30.11 17.67
C GLY A 163 23.81 -28.60 17.67
N LYS A 164 24.46 -27.73 18.45
CA LYS A 164 25.91 -27.47 18.63
C LYS A 164 26.58 -27.01 17.34
N ASN A 165 26.75 -25.69 17.27
CA ASN A 165 27.66 -24.89 16.44
C ASN A 165 28.13 -25.56 15.15
N ALA A 166 27.48 -25.22 14.04
CA ALA A 166 28.18 -25.18 12.77
C ALA A 166 29.37 -24.21 12.93
N LYS A 167 30.58 -24.75 12.82
CA LYS A 167 31.75 -23.93 12.47
C LYS A 167 31.64 -23.59 10.99
N ASP A 168 32.30 -22.52 10.59
CA ASP A 168 32.39 -22.08 9.21
C ASP A 168 32.88 -23.23 8.32
N GLU A 169 32.02 -23.71 7.42
CA GLU A 169 32.50 -24.48 6.26
C GLU A 169 33.28 -23.50 5.36
N PRO A 170 34.45 -23.89 4.84
CA PRO A 170 35.12 -23.07 3.85
C PRO A 170 34.22 -22.95 2.63
N SER A 171 33.81 -21.71 2.30
CA SER A 171 33.10 -21.41 1.06
C SER A 171 33.79 -22.12 -0.10
N ALA A 172 33.04 -22.88 -0.89
CA ALA A 172 33.57 -23.56 -2.07
C ALA A 172 34.40 -22.56 -2.89
N ALA A 173 35.62 -22.95 -3.23
CA ALA A 173 36.56 -22.07 -3.92
C ALA A 173 35.95 -21.71 -5.28
N ILE A 174 35.66 -20.43 -5.50
CA ILE A 174 35.07 -19.97 -6.76
C ILE A 174 36.12 -20.19 -7.86
N GLU A 175 35.83 -21.10 -8.78
CA GLU A 175 36.71 -21.43 -9.90
C GLU A 175 36.80 -20.22 -10.87
N ASP A 176 37.93 -20.13 -11.57
CA ASP A 176 38.10 -19.08 -12.59
C ASP A 176 37.16 -19.39 -13.75
N ASP A 177 36.40 -18.39 -14.18
CA ASP A 177 35.77 -18.46 -15.50
C ASP A 177 36.78 -17.95 -16.53
N ALA A 178 37.23 -18.83 -17.42
CA ALA A 178 38.21 -18.51 -18.45
C ALA A 178 37.69 -17.51 -19.52
N ASN A 179 36.39 -17.20 -19.51
CA ASN A 179 35.76 -16.19 -20.36
C ASN A 179 35.69 -14.80 -19.70
N LEU A 180 36.05 -14.68 -18.41
CA LEU A 180 36.03 -13.43 -17.66
C LEU A 180 37.44 -12.85 -17.46
N SER A 181 37.53 -11.54 -17.31
CA SER A 181 38.78 -10.84 -17.06
C SER A 181 39.50 -11.32 -15.79
N LEU A 182 40.82 -11.17 -15.79
CA LEU A 182 41.65 -11.50 -14.62
C LEU A 182 41.26 -10.67 -13.39
N LEU A 183 40.85 -9.40 -13.59
CA LEU A 183 40.39 -8.54 -12.51
C LEU A 183 39.04 -9.00 -11.94
N LEU A 184 38.09 -9.43 -12.76
CA LEU A 184 36.80 -9.91 -12.28
C LEU A 184 36.94 -11.25 -11.53
N ASN A 185 37.76 -12.17 -12.03
CA ASN A 185 38.10 -13.41 -11.32
C ASN A 185 38.81 -13.15 -9.97
N GLN A 186 39.69 -12.14 -9.89
CA GLN A 186 40.30 -11.70 -8.63
C GLN A 186 39.27 -11.14 -7.63
N VAL A 187 38.29 -10.35 -8.09
CA VAL A 187 37.18 -9.83 -7.26
C VAL A 187 36.24 -10.93 -6.80
N ARG A 188 35.82 -11.84 -7.70
CA ARG A 188 35.00 -13.02 -7.37
C ARG A 188 35.61 -13.82 -6.22
N ARG A 189 36.91 -14.09 -6.29
CA ARG A 189 37.68 -14.83 -5.28
C ARG A 189 38.15 -14.03 -4.07
N LYS A 190 38.00 -12.70 -4.08
CA LYS A 190 38.56 -11.77 -3.06
C LYS A 190 40.07 -11.93 -2.85
N GLN A 191 40.83 -12.18 -3.92
CA GLN A 191 42.28 -12.44 -3.84
C GLN A 191 43.10 -11.22 -3.40
N ARG A 192 42.63 -10.02 -3.72
CA ARG A 192 43.21 -8.73 -3.34
C ARG A 192 42.13 -7.65 -3.35
N ASP A 193 42.45 -6.46 -2.84
CA ASP A 193 41.68 -5.28 -3.22
C ASP A 193 42.03 -4.91 -4.68
N VAL A 194 40.99 -4.72 -5.49
CA VAL A 194 41.05 -4.21 -6.86
C VAL A 194 40.52 -2.78 -6.80
N THR A 195 41.13 -1.85 -7.51
CA THR A 195 40.66 -0.46 -7.52
C THR A 195 39.68 -0.22 -8.66
N LEU A 196 38.85 0.82 -8.54
CA LEU A 196 37.90 1.18 -9.60
C LEU A 196 38.63 1.75 -10.83
N GLU A 197 39.79 2.36 -10.61
CA GLU A 197 40.69 2.88 -11.63
C GLU A 197 41.31 1.76 -12.49
N GLU A 198 41.61 0.58 -11.92
CA GLU A 198 42.04 -0.60 -12.69
C GLU A 198 40.93 -1.06 -13.65
N VAL A 199 39.71 -1.27 -13.14
CA VAL A 199 38.52 -1.65 -13.93
C VAL A 199 38.20 -0.63 -15.02
N LEU A 200 38.40 0.66 -14.73
CA LEU A 200 38.22 1.77 -15.67
C LEU A 200 39.36 1.95 -16.69
N THR A 201 40.53 1.34 -16.46
CA THR A 201 41.69 1.42 -17.38
C THR A 201 41.65 0.26 -18.37
N GLU A 202 41.26 -0.93 -17.91
CA GLU A 202 41.04 -2.12 -18.75
C GLU A 202 39.66 -2.12 -19.46
N ASN A 203 38.85 -1.08 -19.28
CA ASN A 203 37.49 -0.91 -19.86
C ASN A 203 36.48 -2.02 -19.47
N LEU A 204 36.56 -2.56 -18.25
CA LEU A 204 35.81 -3.74 -17.82
C LEU A 204 34.49 -3.42 -17.10
N VAL A 205 34.04 -2.16 -17.11
CA VAL A 205 32.87 -1.70 -16.34
C VAL A 205 31.59 -2.48 -16.70
N VAL A 206 31.35 -2.74 -17.99
CA VAL A 206 30.18 -3.48 -18.47
C VAL A 206 30.24 -4.96 -18.08
N GLU A 207 31.42 -5.59 -18.20
CA GLU A 207 31.64 -6.98 -17.76
C GLU A 207 31.37 -7.12 -16.25
N PHE A 208 31.94 -6.23 -15.45
CA PHE A 208 31.71 -6.19 -14.00
C PHE A 208 30.24 -5.95 -13.67
N ALA A 209 29.56 -5.02 -14.36
CA ALA A 209 28.16 -4.73 -14.09
C ALA A 209 27.24 -5.93 -14.37
N LYS A 210 27.57 -6.77 -15.35
CA LYS A 210 26.82 -8.00 -15.68
C LYS A 210 27.16 -9.20 -14.79
N ASP A 211 28.18 -9.15 -13.93
CA ASP A 211 28.51 -10.21 -12.95
C ASP A 211 27.99 -9.91 -11.53
N GLN A 212 27.70 -10.96 -10.76
CA GLN A 212 27.15 -10.85 -9.40
C GLN A 212 28.11 -10.16 -8.41
N HIS A 213 29.40 -10.48 -8.48
CA HIS A 213 30.45 -9.92 -7.62
C HIS A 213 30.94 -8.59 -8.18
N GLY A 214 31.13 -8.48 -9.50
CA GLY A 214 31.49 -7.24 -10.19
C GLY A 214 30.47 -6.11 -9.95
N SER A 215 29.17 -6.40 -10.06
CA SER A 215 28.11 -5.42 -9.81
C SER A 215 28.12 -4.93 -8.36
N ARG A 216 28.36 -5.83 -7.40
CA ARG A 216 28.47 -5.46 -5.97
C ARG A 216 29.72 -4.65 -5.68
N PHE A 217 30.84 -4.97 -6.31
CA PHE A 217 32.08 -4.20 -6.25
C PHE A 217 31.88 -2.77 -6.80
N LEU A 218 31.29 -2.63 -7.99
CA LEU A 218 30.96 -1.33 -8.59
C LEU A 218 30.02 -0.53 -7.68
N GLN A 219 28.95 -1.15 -7.15
CA GLN A 219 28.02 -0.49 -6.23
C GLN A 219 28.72 0.08 -4.99
N GLN A 220 29.70 -0.64 -4.42
CA GLN A 220 30.44 -0.22 -3.23
C GLN A 220 31.44 0.90 -3.54
N LYS A 221 32.35 0.69 -4.51
CA LYS A 221 33.37 1.70 -4.86
C LYS A 221 32.73 3.00 -5.40
N LEU A 222 31.53 2.94 -5.99
CA LEU A 222 30.78 4.13 -6.43
C LEU A 222 30.30 5.06 -5.31
N ASP A 223 30.19 4.61 -4.04
CA ASP A 223 29.91 5.54 -2.94
C ASP A 223 31.13 6.42 -2.65
N GLU A 224 32.29 5.79 -2.51
CA GLU A 224 33.55 6.39 -2.04
C GLU A 224 34.34 7.11 -3.14
N ALA A 225 34.08 6.80 -4.42
CA ALA A 225 34.79 7.35 -5.57
C ALA A 225 34.75 8.89 -5.69
N SER A 226 35.76 9.47 -6.35
CA SER A 226 35.77 10.90 -6.71
C SER A 226 34.78 11.20 -7.85
N PRO A 227 34.33 12.46 -8.03
CA PRO A 227 33.41 12.83 -9.11
C PRO A 227 33.91 12.47 -10.52
N ASP A 228 35.21 12.58 -10.77
CA ASP A 228 35.84 12.18 -12.04
C ASP A 228 35.70 10.67 -12.30
N VAL A 229 36.01 9.85 -11.29
CA VAL A 229 35.89 8.39 -11.35
C VAL A 229 34.42 7.98 -11.55
N LYS A 230 33.47 8.64 -10.88
CA LYS A 230 32.02 8.42 -11.10
C LYS A 230 31.59 8.82 -12.51
N GLN A 231 32.09 9.95 -13.04
CA GLN A 231 31.83 10.37 -14.43
C GLN A 231 32.38 9.37 -15.45
N ARG A 232 33.56 8.77 -15.21
CA ARG A 232 34.11 7.73 -16.08
C ARG A 232 33.30 6.42 -16.04
N VAL A 233 32.83 5.99 -14.87
CA VAL A 233 31.92 4.82 -14.77
C VAL A 233 30.58 5.12 -15.45
N TYR A 234 30.04 6.32 -15.31
CA TYR A 234 28.82 6.74 -15.99
C TYR A 234 28.99 6.71 -17.52
N ALA A 235 30.07 7.29 -18.06
CA ALA A 235 30.35 7.28 -19.49
C ALA A 235 30.50 5.87 -20.07
N ALA A 236 31.07 4.93 -19.31
CA ALA A 236 31.21 3.52 -19.69
C ALA A 236 29.92 2.68 -19.55
N ILE A 237 28.80 3.28 -19.09
CA ILE A 237 27.50 2.62 -18.92
C ILE A 237 26.40 3.32 -19.72
N GLN A 238 26.55 4.61 -20.05
CA GLN A 238 25.51 5.46 -20.62
C GLN A 238 24.85 4.85 -21.86
N ASP A 239 25.63 4.45 -22.85
CA ASP A 239 25.09 4.08 -24.17
C ASP A 239 24.39 2.70 -24.14
N ASP A 240 24.80 1.81 -23.22
CA ASP A 240 24.17 0.51 -22.97
C ASP A 240 23.10 0.55 -21.86
N ALA A 241 22.78 1.73 -21.28
CA ALA A 241 21.99 1.84 -20.05
C ALA A 241 20.61 1.17 -20.13
N ALA A 242 19.97 1.21 -21.30
CA ALA A 242 18.67 0.58 -21.55
C ALA A 242 18.73 -0.96 -21.71
N GLU A 243 19.89 -1.54 -22.04
CA GLU A 243 20.13 -2.98 -21.98
C GLU A 243 20.49 -3.38 -20.54
N LEU A 244 21.46 -2.71 -19.93
CA LEU A 244 21.94 -2.97 -18.56
C LEU A 244 20.83 -2.83 -17.50
N SER A 245 19.79 -2.04 -17.77
CA SER A 245 18.62 -1.96 -16.91
C SER A 245 17.77 -3.24 -16.87
N LYS A 246 17.87 -4.11 -17.88
CA LYS A 246 17.16 -5.41 -18.01
C LYS A 246 18.01 -6.60 -17.53
N GLU A 247 19.24 -6.34 -17.08
CA GLU A 247 20.17 -7.37 -16.59
C GLU A 247 20.00 -7.61 -15.09
N VAL A 248 20.02 -8.88 -14.67
CA VAL A 248 19.79 -9.31 -13.27
C VAL A 248 20.75 -8.67 -12.26
N PHE A 249 21.97 -8.32 -12.68
CA PHE A 249 22.96 -7.65 -11.84
C PHE A 249 23.24 -6.19 -12.23
N ALA A 250 23.21 -5.83 -13.52
CA ALA A 250 23.58 -4.47 -13.94
C ALA A 250 22.50 -3.43 -13.61
N ASN A 251 21.23 -3.82 -13.49
CA ASN A 251 20.14 -2.94 -13.05
C ASN A 251 20.45 -2.25 -11.71
N HIS A 252 21.22 -2.90 -10.83
CA HIS A 252 21.65 -2.33 -9.55
C HIS A 252 22.74 -1.26 -9.71
N VAL A 253 23.61 -1.37 -10.72
CA VAL A 253 24.62 -0.35 -11.03
C VAL A 253 23.93 0.88 -11.62
N VAL A 254 22.97 0.71 -12.54
CA VAL A 254 22.18 1.84 -13.09
C VAL A 254 21.38 2.54 -11.99
N GLN A 255 20.76 1.79 -11.07
CA GLN A 255 20.10 2.36 -9.87
C GLN A 255 21.08 3.11 -8.96
N LYS A 256 22.33 2.65 -8.82
CA LYS A 256 23.36 3.29 -8.02
C LYS A 256 23.85 4.60 -8.64
N ILE A 257 23.97 4.66 -9.96
CA ILE A 257 24.24 5.92 -10.67
C ILE A 257 23.13 6.94 -10.35
N PHE A 258 21.85 6.57 -10.34
CA PHE A 258 20.77 7.47 -9.90
C PHE A 258 20.87 7.93 -8.43
N ASP A 259 21.59 7.23 -7.55
CA ASP A 259 21.91 7.76 -6.20
C ASP A 259 23.07 8.75 -6.23
N THR A 260 24.16 8.43 -6.93
CA THR A 260 25.43 9.18 -6.82
C THR A 260 25.63 10.29 -7.85
N ALA A 261 24.81 10.34 -8.90
CA ALA A 261 24.94 11.28 -10.01
C ALA A 261 24.35 12.66 -9.72
N ASP A 262 24.93 13.69 -10.35
CA ASP A 262 24.40 15.05 -10.35
C ASP A 262 23.15 15.22 -11.24
N THR A 263 22.57 16.42 -11.24
CA THR A 263 21.33 16.73 -11.97
C THR A 263 21.45 16.56 -13.49
N GLU A 264 22.58 16.91 -14.11
CA GLU A 264 22.76 16.82 -15.56
C GLU A 264 23.17 15.40 -15.99
N GLN A 265 23.99 14.71 -15.20
CA GLN A 265 24.24 13.27 -15.35
C GLN A 265 22.93 12.48 -15.29
N LYS A 266 22.05 12.79 -14.31
CA LYS A 266 20.71 12.19 -14.20
C LYS A 266 19.82 12.50 -15.39
N LYS A 267 19.85 13.73 -15.89
CA LYS A 267 19.08 14.17 -17.06
C LYS A 267 19.58 13.48 -18.34
N ALA A 268 20.89 13.29 -18.48
CA ALA A 268 21.50 12.52 -19.57
C ALA A 268 21.17 11.02 -19.46
N LEU A 269 21.19 10.43 -18.28
CA LEU A 269 20.77 9.03 -18.06
C LEU A 269 19.30 8.81 -18.40
N VAL A 270 18.40 9.76 -18.09
CA VAL A 270 16.99 9.68 -18.53
C VAL A 270 16.86 9.75 -20.07
N ARG A 271 17.70 10.54 -20.76
CA ARG A 271 17.77 10.51 -22.23
C ARG A 271 18.30 9.18 -22.77
N ALA A 272 19.26 8.53 -22.10
CA ALA A 272 19.78 7.22 -22.48
C ALA A 272 18.80 6.05 -22.22
N LEU A 273 17.79 6.26 -21.37
CA LEU A 273 16.68 5.33 -21.16
C LEU A 273 15.45 5.63 -22.05
N ALA A 274 15.52 6.67 -22.88
CA ALA A 274 14.43 7.06 -23.78
C ALA A 274 14.12 5.99 -24.84
N ASP A 275 12.91 6.05 -25.39
CA ASP A 275 12.29 5.07 -26.31
C ASP A 275 12.17 3.65 -25.70
N ASN A 276 12.69 3.44 -24.48
CA ASN A 276 12.72 2.19 -23.74
C ASN A 276 11.90 2.26 -22.45
N VAL A 277 11.46 3.44 -21.97
CA VAL A 277 10.79 3.61 -20.67
C VAL A 277 9.58 2.67 -20.51
N ALA A 278 8.71 2.56 -21.51
CA ALA A 278 7.53 1.69 -21.45
C ALA A 278 7.85 0.18 -21.45
N ALA A 279 8.93 -0.22 -22.13
CA ALA A 279 9.40 -1.60 -22.15
C ALA A 279 10.10 -1.96 -20.83
N LEU A 280 11.00 -1.09 -20.36
CA LEU A 280 11.68 -1.21 -19.07
C LEU A 280 10.69 -1.25 -17.91
N SER A 281 9.65 -0.42 -17.94
CA SER A 281 8.61 -0.41 -16.90
C SER A 281 7.90 -1.74 -16.72
N GLN A 282 7.82 -2.54 -17.78
CA GLN A 282 7.16 -3.85 -17.81
C GLN A 282 8.12 -5.02 -17.61
N ASP A 283 9.43 -4.76 -17.51
CA ASP A 283 10.46 -5.76 -17.23
C ASP A 283 10.69 -5.97 -15.72
N GLN A 284 11.08 -7.20 -15.35
CA GLN A 284 11.28 -7.61 -13.96
C GLN A 284 12.41 -6.86 -13.23
N TYR A 285 13.44 -6.41 -13.96
CA TYR A 285 14.57 -5.64 -13.43
C TYR A 285 14.46 -4.15 -13.83
N GLY A 286 14.11 -3.88 -15.09
CA GLY A 286 13.94 -2.53 -15.63
C GLY A 286 12.93 -1.69 -14.87
N CYS A 287 11.86 -2.30 -14.34
CA CYS A 287 10.86 -1.57 -13.55
C CYS A 287 11.46 -0.96 -12.28
N ARG A 288 12.55 -1.53 -11.74
CA ARG A 288 13.28 -1.00 -10.57
C ARG A 288 14.09 0.22 -10.96
N VAL A 289 14.71 0.21 -12.14
CA VAL A 289 15.43 1.37 -12.68
C VAL A 289 14.47 2.53 -12.95
N ILE A 290 13.32 2.30 -13.59
CA ILE A 290 12.35 3.38 -13.85
C ILE A 290 11.74 3.91 -12.55
N GLN A 291 11.40 3.04 -11.58
CA GLN A 291 10.99 3.47 -10.24
C GLN A 291 12.04 4.35 -9.57
N LYS A 292 13.33 3.95 -9.63
CA LYS A 292 14.44 4.72 -9.07
C LYS A 292 14.63 6.06 -9.77
N ALA A 293 14.52 6.09 -11.10
CA ALA A 293 14.59 7.32 -11.89
C ALA A 293 13.52 8.31 -11.44
N ILE A 294 12.24 7.90 -11.38
CA ILE A 294 11.11 8.75 -10.95
C ILE A 294 11.35 9.39 -9.57
N GLN A 295 12.02 8.69 -8.65
CA GLN A 295 12.37 9.19 -7.32
C GLN A 295 13.59 10.13 -7.28
N ALA A 296 14.53 9.97 -8.20
CA ALA A 296 15.87 10.57 -8.10
C ALA A 296 16.09 11.81 -8.99
N VAL A 297 15.17 12.10 -9.91
CA VAL A 297 15.34 13.10 -11.00
C VAL A 297 14.46 14.35 -10.82
N SER A 298 14.73 15.39 -11.62
CA SER A 298 13.94 16.63 -11.62
C SER A 298 12.52 16.44 -12.17
N LYS A 299 11.60 17.36 -11.83
CA LYS A 299 10.21 17.37 -12.36
C LYS A 299 10.15 17.39 -13.90
N GLU A 300 11.11 18.06 -14.54
CA GLU A 300 11.26 18.08 -16.01
C GLU A 300 11.54 16.66 -16.57
N SER A 301 12.41 15.90 -15.89
CA SER A 301 12.76 14.53 -16.28
C SER A 301 11.65 13.53 -15.91
N GLN A 302 10.94 13.74 -14.78
CA GLN A 302 9.71 13.02 -14.46
C GLN A 302 8.66 13.20 -15.57
N GLN A 303 8.50 14.41 -16.12
CA GLN A 303 7.59 14.66 -17.23
C GLN A 303 8.05 14.04 -18.56
N GLN A 304 9.35 13.80 -18.77
CA GLN A 304 9.81 13.00 -19.91
C GLN A 304 9.37 11.54 -19.75
N ILE A 305 9.65 10.93 -18.60
CA ILE A 305 9.24 9.55 -18.26
C ILE A 305 7.71 9.41 -18.37
N ALA A 306 6.94 10.41 -17.95
CA ALA A 306 5.47 10.41 -18.06
C ALA A 306 4.98 10.38 -19.51
N ARG A 307 5.59 11.17 -20.42
CA ARG A 307 5.21 11.18 -21.85
C ARG A 307 5.44 9.83 -22.53
N GLU A 308 6.57 9.18 -22.26
CA GLU A 308 6.87 7.84 -22.78
C GLU A 308 5.98 6.73 -22.18
N LEU A 309 5.18 7.04 -21.15
CA LEU A 309 4.20 6.12 -20.56
C LEU A 309 2.74 6.42 -20.96
N GLU A 310 2.45 7.54 -21.64
CA GLU A 310 1.07 8.00 -21.87
C GLU A 310 0.23 7.01 -22.70
N ASP A 311 0.76 6.54 -23.84
CA ASP A 311 0.09 5.51 -24.67
C ASP A 311 0.19 4.08 -24.08
N HIS A 312 0.95 3.90 -23.00
CA HIS A 312 1.26 2.58 -22.42
C HIS A 312 0.64 2.33 -21.03
N VAL A 313 -0.15 3.28 -20.50
CA VAL A 313 -0.72 3.18 -19.15
C VAL A 313 -1.49 1.88 -18.92
N GLU A 314 -2.42 1.48 -19.79
CA GLU A 314 -3.22 0.27 -19.55
C GLU A 314 -2.37 -1.00 -19.54
N SER A 315 -1.41 -1.14 -20.47
CA SER A 315 -0.46 -2.26 -20.47
C SER A 315 0.35 -2.29 -19.17
N CYS A 316 0.85 -1.14 -18.71
CA CYS A 316 1.59 -1.05 -17.45
C CYS A 316 0.70 -1.40 -16.24
N ILE A 317 -0.53 -0.87 -16.14
CA ILE A 317 -1.49 -1.20 -15.07
C ILE A 317 -1.82 -2.70 -15.04
N ARG A 318 -1.89 -3.36 -16.19
CA ARG A 318 -2.18 -4.81 -16.27
C ARG A 318 -0.95 -5.70 -16.06
N ASN A 319 0.27 -5.16 -16.21
CA ASN A 319 1.53 -5.87 -16.04
C ASN A 319 1.97 -5.98 -14.55
N MET A 320 2.53 -7.13 -14.16
CA MET A 320 2.92 -7.42 -12.76
C MET A 320 4.09 -6.55 -12.23
N HIS A 321 4.85 -5.93 -13.13
CA HIS A 321 5.94 -4.99 -12.84
C HIS A 321 5.51 -3.54 -13.12
N GLY A 322 4.87 -3.31 -14.28
CA GLY A 322 4.43 -1.99 -14.73
C GLY A 322 3.48 -1.26 -13.79
N ASN A 323 2.63 -2.00 -13.05
CA ASN A 323 1.72 -1.40 -12.10
C ASN A 323 2.45 -0.68 -10.95
N HIS A 324 3.67 -1.11 -10.60
CA HIS A 324 4.50 -0.44 -9.59
C HIS A 324 5.12 0.85 -10.14
N VAL A 325 5.39 0.94 -11.44
CA VAL A 325 5.84 2.18 -12.08
C VAL A 325 4.71 3.22 -12.12
N ILE A 326 3.51 2.82 -12.53
CA ILE A 326 2.33 3.71 -12.56
C ILE A 326 2.00 4.21 -11.15
N GLN A 327 2.03 3.35 -10.12
CA GLN A 327 1.91 3.77 -8.72
C GLN A 327 3.05 4.74 -8.32
N LYS A 328 4.30 4.49 -8.73
CA LYS A 328 5.42 5.40 -8.44
C LYS A 328 5.28 6.78 -9.09
N CYS A 329 4.70 6.88 -10.29
CA CYS A 329 4.34 8.16 -10.88
C CYS A 329 3.36 8.93 -9.99
N ILE A 330 2.27 8.27 -9.57
CA ILE A 330 1.23 8.86 -8.71
C ILE A 330 1.79 9.31 -7.34
N GLU A 331 2.69 8.50 -6.75
CA GLU A 331 3.29 8.77 -5.44
C GLU A 331 4.32 9.91 -5.44
N GLN A 332 4.94 10.26 -6.58
CA GLN A 332 6.16 11.09 -6.63
C GLN A 332 6.11 12.29 -7.58
N MET A 333 5.15 12.33 -8.51
CA MET A 333 4.94 13.47 -9.41
C MET A 333 3.86 14.42 -8.86
N PRO A 334 3.87 15.71 -9.22
CA PRO A 334 2.75 16.61 -8.88
C PRO A 334 1.43 16.08 -9.46
N PRO A 335 0.27 16.26 -8.79
CA PRO A 335 -1.00 15.68 -9.25
C PRO A 335 -1.37 16.07 -10.69
N ASP A 336 -1.13 17.33 -11.08
CA ASP A 336 -1.37 17.83 -12.44
C ASP A 336 -0.58 17.04 -13.51
N SER A 337 0.56 16.46 -13.15
CA SER A 337 1.44 15.69 -14.04
C SER A 337 1.05 14.21 -14.18
N VAL A 338 0.07 13.70 -13.41
CA VAL A 338 -0.44 12.31 -13.54
C VAL A 338 -1.82 12.22 -14.18
N ASN A 339 -2.31 13.32 -14.76
CA ASN A 339 -3.55 13.36 -15.54
C ASN A 339 -3.62 12.33 -16.68
N PHE A 340 -2.48 11.92 -17.25
CA PHE A 340 -2.42 10.84 -18.25
C PHE A 340 -2.92 9.50 -17.68
N VAL A 341 -2.55 9.18 -16.43
CA VAL A 341 -3.02 7.98 -15.72
C VAL A 341 -4.51 8.10 -15.41
N ILE A 342 -4.95 9.27 -14.92
CA ILE A 342 -6.38 9.52 -14.60
C ILE A 342 -7.25 9.26 -15.83
N LYS A 343 -6.93 9.86 -17.00
CA LYS A 343 -7.67 9.67 -18.26
C LYS A 343 -7.74 8.20 -18.70
N ALA A 344 -6.63 7.48 -18.64
CA ALA A 344 -6.58 6.07 -19.05
C ALA A 344 -7.44 5.18 -18.12
N VAL A 345 -7.41 5.43 -16.81
CA VAL A 345 -8.27 4.74 -15.84
C VAL A 345 -9.74 5.13 -16.01
N GLU A 346 -10.04 6.41 -16.25
CA GLU A 346 -11.40 6.94 -16.41
C GLU A 346 -12.16 6.28 -17.57
N GLN A 347 -11.48 5.91 -18.66
CA GLN A 347 -12.10 5.19 -19.78
C GLN A 347 -12.57 3.77 -19.42
N LYS A 348 -11.94 3.14 -18.42
CA LYS A 348 -12.13 1.72 -18.05
C LYS A 348 -12.23 1.53 -16.53
N ALA A 349 -12.90 2.47 -15.84
CA ALA A 349 -12.84 2.59 -14.38
C ALA A 349 -13.33 1.33 -13.65
N GLU A 350 -14.42 0.71 -14.13
CA GLU A 350 -14.95 -0.54 -13.56
C GLU A 350 -13.98 -1.72 -13.74
N ASP A 351 -13.53 -1.98 -14.98
CA ASP A 351 -12.55 -3.04 -15.29
C ASP A 351 -11.24 -2.86 -14.53
N THR A 352 -10.79 -1.62 -14.35
CA THR A 352 -9.59 -1.29 -13.60
C THR A 352 -9.80 -1.54 -12.11
N ALA A 353 -10.96 -1.19 -11.55
CA ALA A 353 -11.30 -1.47 -10.15
C ALA A 353 -11.41 -2.97 -9.85
N LYS A 354 -11.87 -3.78 -10.81
CA LYS A 354 -11.88 -5.26 -10.72
C LYS A 354 -10.52 -5.91 -10.99
N HIS A 355 -9.51 -5.16 -11.45
CA HIS A 355 -8.21 -5.75 -11.77
C HIS A 355 -7.31 -5.88 -10.53
N VAL A 356 -6.66 -7.04 -10.38
CA VAL A 356 -5.76 -7.40 -9.27
C VAL A 356 -4.68 -6.34 -8.96
N TYR A 357 -4.20 -5.63 -9.98
CA TYR A 357 -3.26 -4.51 -9.83
C TYR A 357 -3.94 -3.14 -10.02
N GLY A 358 -5.03 -3.07 -10.80
CA GLY A 358 -5.70 -1.80 -11.12
C GLY A 358 -6.45 -1.20 -9.92
N CYS A 359 -6.97 -2.03 -9.03
CA CYS A 359 -7.58 -1.60 -7.78
C CYS A 359 -6.58 -0.81 -6.90
N ARG A 360 -5.29 -1.16 -6.94
CA ARG A 360 -4.20 -0.46 -6.22
C ARG A 360 -3.81 0.86 -6.89
N VAL A 361 -3.87 0.92 -8.22
CA VAL A 361 -3.66 2.18 -8.95
C VAL A 361 -4.76 3.20 -8.64
N ILE A 362 -6.03 2.76 -8.57
CA ILE A 362 -7.15 3.63 -8.15
C ILE A 362 -7.01 4.07 -6.68
N GLN A 363 -6.52 3.19 -5.78
CA GLN A 363 -6.22 3.58 -4.40
C GLN A 363 -5.10 4.64 -4.33
N ARG A 364 -3.98 4.48 -5.05
CA ARG A 364 -2.96 5.55 -5.13
C ARG A 364 -3.53 6.85 -5.69
N LEU A 365 -4.41 6.80 -6.70
CA LEU A 365 -5.07 8.01 -7.19
C LEU A 365 -5.90 8.67 -6.08
N LEU A 366 -6.76 7.93 -5.37
CA LEU A 366 -7.55 8.44 -4.25
C LEU A 366 -6.70 9.04 -3.11
N GLU A 367 -5.50 8.49 -2.86
CA GLU A 367 -4.59 8.93 -1.79
C GLU A 367 -3.76 10.18 -2.16
N HIS A 368 -3.39 10.36 -3.43
CA HIS A 368 -2.45 11.39 -3.87
C HIS A 368 -3.04 12.49 -4.76
N CYS A 369 -4.26 12.31 -5.31
CA CYS A 369 -4.88 13.26 -6.23
C CYS A 369 -6.08 13.98 -5.59
N VAL A 370 -6.17 15.30 -5.77
CA VAL A 370 -7.32 16.08 -5.29
C VAL A 370 -8.63 15.59 -5.91
N SER A 371 -9.73 15.56 -5.14
CA SER A 371 -10.97 14.88 -5.55
C SER A 371 -11.58 15.45 -6.85
N ALA A 372 -11.41 16.74 -7.13
CA ALA A 372 -11.99 17.41 -8.30
C ALA A 372 -11.48 16.89 -9.66
N GLN A 373 -10.21 16.47 -9.76
CA GLN A 373 -9.69 15.85 -11.00
C GLN A 373 -10.04 14.36 -11.09
N LEU A 374 -10.41 13.71 -9.97
CA LEU A 374 -10.85 12.32 -9.96
C LEU A 374 -12.35 12.18 -10.26
N GLU A 375 -13.15 13.22 -10.08
CA GLU A 375 -14.62 13.19 -10.15
C GLU A 375 -15.20 12.45 -11.37
N PRO A 376 -14.75 12.66 -12.63
CA PRO A 376 -15.26 11.90 -13.79
C PRO A 376 -15.00 10.39 -13.73
N MET A 377 -13.91 9.98 -13.06
CA MET A 377 -13.53 8.58 -12.84
C MET A 377 -14.31 7.99 -11.66
N LEU A 378 -14.51 8.77 -10.58
CA LEU A 378 -15.30 8.36 -9.42
C LEU A 378 -16.78 8.21 -9.75
N GLU A 379 -17.37 9.05 -10.60
CA GLU A 379 -18.75 8.88 -11.07
C GLU A 379 -18.99 7.53 -11.72
N LYS A 380 -18.05 7.07 -12.58
CA LYS A 380 -18.12 5.76 -13.23
C LYS A 380 -17.96 4.58 -12.26
N ILE A 381 -17.29 4.79 -11.13
CA ILE A 381 -17.23 3.83 -10.02
C ILE A 381 -18.54 3.87 -9.22
N LEU A 382 -19.08 5.05 -8.92
CA LEU A 382 -20.35 5.24 -8.19
C LEU A 382 -21.54 4.62 -8.93
N MET A 383 -21.57 4.68 -10.26
CA MET A 383 -22.56 3.98 -11.09
C MET A 383 -22.52 2.45 -10.94
N ASN A 384 -21.38 1.88 -10.52
CA ASN A 384 -21.13 0.43 -10.52
C ASN A 384 -20.89 -0.17 -9.11
N VAL A 385 -21.17 0.59 -8.04
CA VAL A 385 -20.96 0.17 -6.63
C VAL A 385 -21.55 -1.21 -6.32
N ALA A 386 -22.77 -1.51 -6.80
CA ALA A 386 -23.42 -2.80 -6.55
C ALA A 386 -22.68 -4.00 -7.17
N VAL A 387 -21.97 -3.78 -8.28
CA VAL A 387 -21.14 -4.81 -8.95
C VAL A 387 -19.77 -4.88 -8.29
N LEU A 388 -19.12 -3.72 -8.08
CA LEU A 388 -17.78 -3.61 -7.51
C LEU A 388 -17.71 -4.10 -6.05
N ALA A 389 -18.75 -3.86 -5.24
CA ALA A 389 -18.79 -4.33 -3.86
C ALA A 389 -18.73 -5.87 -3.74
N LYS A 390 -19.25 -6.59 -4.74
CA LYS A 390 -19.25 -8.07 -4.80
C LYS A 390 -17.98 -8.64 -5.44
N ASP A 391 -17.21 -7.83 -6.14
CA ASP A 391 -15.99 -8.25 -6.84
C ASP A 391 -14.82 -8.50 -5.87
N ALA A 392 -13.94 -9.44 -6.20
CA ALA A 392 -12.80 -9.84 -5.37
C ALA A 392 -11.74 -8.73 -5.15
N TYR A 393 -11.69 -7.73 -6.04
CA TYR A 393 -10.77 -6.59 -5.97
C TYR A 393 -11.51 -5.24 -5.88
N GLY A 394 -12.64 -5.10 -6.59
CA GLY A 394 -13.48 -3.90 -6.57
C GLY A 394 -13.99 -3.51 -5.19
N ASN A 395 -14.22 -4.50 -4.31
CA ASN A 395 -14.67 -4.26 -2.94
C ASN A 395 -13.70 -3.38 -2.14
N TYR A 396 -12.39 -3.45 -2.43
CA TYR A 396 -11.38 -2.61 -1.77
C TYR A 396 -11.41 -1.16 -2.26
N VAL A 397 -11.76 -0.92 -3.52
CA VAL A 397 -11.95 0.45 -4.05
C VAL A 397 -13.16 1.11 -3.40
N VAL A 398 -14.28 0.38 -3.28
CA VAL A 398 -15.49 0.88 -2.61
C VAL A 398 -15.25 1.14 -1.11
N GLN A 399 -14.51 0.25 -0.42
CA GLN A 399 -14.10 0.48 0.97
C GLN A 399 -13.22 1.73 1.12
N HIS A 400 -12.23 1.91 0.25
CA HIS A 400 -11.34 3.06 0.31
C HIS A 400 -12.07 4.40 0.05
N MET A 401 -13.10 4.41 -0.81
CA MET A 401 -14.00 5.56 -0.96
C MET A 401 -14.88 5.80 0.28
N LEU A 402 -15.29 4.74 0.99
CA LEU A 402 -15.99 4.86 2.28
C LEU A 402 -15.09 5.41 3.41
N GLU A 403 -13.78 5.15 3.33
CA GLU A 403 -12.78 5.68 4.26
C GLU A 403 -12.41 7.14 3.95
N HIS A 404 -11.95 7.42 2.72
CA HIS A 404 -11.27 8.66 2.35
C HIS A 404 -11.97 9.51 1.26
N GLY A 405 -13.08 9.04 0.70
CA GLY A 405 -13.84 9.77 -0.33
C GLY A 405 -14.60 10.99 0.21
N ARG A 406 -15.28 11.73 -0.68
CA ARG A 406 -16.15 12.85 -0.26
C ARG A 406 -17.39 12.32 0.43
N LYS A 407 -18.00 13.10 1.33
CA LYS A 407 -19.22 12.68 2.04
C LYS A 407 -20.40 12.39 1.10
N GLU A 408 -20.45 13.07 -0.05
CA GLU A 408 -21.41 12.84 -1.13
C GLU A 408 -21.22 11.46 -1.78
N ASP A 409 -19.97 11.06 -2.02
CA ASP A 409 -19.60 9.75 -2.56
C ASP A 409 -19.94 8.64 -1.52
N LYS A 410 -19.55 8.87 -0.25
CA LYS A 410 -19.85 7.98 0.89
C LYS A 410 -21.35 7.76 1.03
N LYS A 411 -22.16 8.82 0.95
CA LYS A 411 -23.63 8.74 0.95
C LYS A 411 -24.14 7.86 -0.19
N ARG A 412 -23.75 8.10 -1.44
CA ARG A 412 -24.24 7.33 -2.61
C ARG A 412 -23.88 5.84 -2.54
N ILE A 413 -22.70 5.51 -1.99
CA ILE A 413 -22.31 4.13 -1.70
C ILE A 413 -23.24 3.53 -0.64
N ILE A 414 -23.45 4.22 0.49
CA ILE A 414 -24.33 3.77 1.58
C ILE A 414 -25.77 3.57 1.08
N GLU A 415 -26.33 4.51 0.30
CA GLU A 415 -27.68 4.40 -0.28
C GLU A 415 -27.82 3.16 -1.17
N THR A 416 -26.79 2.87 -1.99
CA THR A 416 -26.78 1.72 -2.90
C THR A 416 -26.69 0.41 -2.14
N ILE A 417 -25.81 0.32 -1.14
CA ILE A 417 -25.68 -0.87 -0.28
C ILE A 417 -26.94 -1.09 0.56
N ARG A 418 -27.56 -0.02 1.06
CA ARG A 418 -28.77 -0.06 1.88
C ARG A 418 -29.97 -0.68 1.15
N GLN A 419 -30.10 -0.46 -0.16
CA GLN A 419 -31.22 -1.01 -0.96
C GLN A 419 -31.30 -2.54 -0.91
N ASN A 420 -30.16 -3.24 -0.95
CA ASN A 420 -30.08 -4.71 -0.94
C ASN A 420 -29.19 -5.23 0.21
N ILE A 421 -29.23 -4.57 1.37
CA ILE A 421 -28.27 -4.82 2.46
C ILE A 421 -28.26 -6.28 2.96
N ALA A 422 -29.41 -6.94 2.96
CA ALA A 422 -29.54 -8.36 3.31
C ALA A 422 -28.82 -9.28 2.33
N GLU A 423 -28.69 -8.90 1.06
CA GLU A 423 -27.96 -9.64 0.04
C GLU A 423 -26.45 -9.40 0.17
N PHE A 424 -26.03 -8.12 0.16
CA PHE A 424 -24.61 -7.74 0.27
C PHE A 424 -23.94 -8.28 1.54
N SER A 425 -24.68 -8.35 2.66
CA SER A 425 -24.17 -8.88 3.93
C SER A 425 -23.91 -10.38 3.92
N LYS A 426 -24.56 -11.14 3.02
CA LYS A 426 -24.43 -12.62 2.94
C LYS A 426 -23.30 -13.08 2.02
N GLU A 427 -22.64 -12.15 1.35
CA GLU A 427 -21.63 -12.38 0.32
C GLU A 427 -20.22 -12.06 0.80
N LYS A 428 -19.26 -12.92 0.46
CA LYS A 428 -17.89 -12.93 1.02
C LYS A 428 -17.14 -11.59 0.91
N PHE A 429 -17.35 -10.86 -0.19
CA PHE A 429 -16.63 -9.62 -0.48
C PHE A 429 -17.42 -8.38 -0.05
N SER A 430 -18.72 -8.34 -0.36
CA SER A 430 -19.55 -7.18 -0.01
C SER A 430 -19.91 -7.08 1.45
N SER A 431 -19.83 -8.15 2.26
CA SER A 431 -20.03 -8.05 3.72
C SER A 431 -19.09 -7.01 4.35
N ASN A 432 -17.82 -7.02 3.95
CA ASN A 432 -16.80 -6.05 4.38
C ASN A 432 -17.17 -4.62 3.94
N VAL A 433 -17.82 -4.46 2.78
CA VAL A 433 -18.32 -3.17 2.30
C VAL A 433 -19.51 -2.70 3.17
N VAL A 434 -20.41 -3.60 3.58
CA VAL A 434 -21.49 -3.23 4.53
C VAL A 434 -20.94 -2.87 5.91
N GLU A 435 -19.94 -3.61 6.40
CA GLU A 435 -19.25 -3.27 7.65
C GLU A 435 -18.58 -1.89 7.56
N LYS A 436 -17.94 -1.60 6.42
CA LYS A 436 -17.33 -0.28 6.16
C LYS A 436 -18.37 0.84 6.01
N CYS A 437 -19.57 0.57 5.48
CA CYS A 437 -20.68 1.52 5.50
C CYS A 437 -21.09 1.87 6.94
N PHE A 438 -21.19 0.87 7.83
CA PHE A 438 -21.46 1.12 9.24
C PHE A 438 -20.32 1.88 9.94
N GLU A 439 -19.06 1.54 9.66
CA GLU A 439 -17.90 2.25 10.22
C GLU A 439 -17.86 3.72 9.77
N ALA A 440 -17.92 3.98 8.47
CA ALA A 440 -17.92 5.33 7.90
C ALA A 440 -19.07 6.20 8.44
N ALA A 441 -20.24 5.60 8.67
CA ALA A 441 -21.41 6.30 9.19
C ALA A 441 -21.43 6.49 10.72
N THR A 442 -20.58 5.78 11.48
CA THR A 442 -20.59 5.80 12.96
C THR A 442 -19.34 6.38 13.61
N VAL A 443 -18.16 6.20 13.01
CA VAL A 443 -16.87 6.70 13.54
C VAL A 443 -15.88 7.17 12.46
N GLY A 444 -16.27 7.17 11.17
CA GLY A 444 -15.47 7.77 10.11
C GLY A 444 -15.36 9.30 10.25
N GLU A 445 -14.41 9.90 9.52
CA GLU A 445 -14.11 11.35 9.54
C GLU A 445 -15.33 12.27 9.36
N ASN A 446 -16.39 11.79 8.69
CA ASN A 446 -17.60 12.56 8.42
C ASN A 446 -18.82 12.07 9.21
N ALA A 447 -18.67 11.20 10.22
CA ALA A 447 -19.77 10.57 10.96
C ALA A 447 -20.63 11.55 11.79
N ASP A 448 -20.14 12.77 12.00
CA ASP A 448 -20.87 13.88 12.63
C ASP A 448 -21.53 14.84 11.63
N ASP A 449 -21.28 14.70 10.32
CA ASP A 449 -21.99 15.47 9.31
C ASP A 449 -23.47 15.04 9.28
N PRO A 450 -24.46 15.97 9.35
CA PRO A 450 -25.88 15.63 9.40
C PRO A 450 -26.36 14.72 8.25
N MET A 451 -25.74 14.80 7.06
CA MET A 451 -26.06 13.94 5.93
C MET A 451 -25.63 12.48 6.19
N ILE A 452 -24.46 12.28 6.81
CA ILE A 452 -23.95 10.95 7.17
C ILE A 452 -24.68 10.41 8.41
N GLN A 453 -25.07 11.27 9.35
CA GLN A 453 -25.94 10.90 10.46
C GLN A 453 -27.33 10.44 9.98
N GLN A 454 -27.89 11.07 8.93
CA GLN A 454 -29.12 10.62 8.30
C GLN A 454 -28.97 9.22 7.70
N GLU A 455 -27.92 8.97 6.91
CA GLU A 455 -27.68 7.63 6.33
C GLU A 455 -27.34 6.57 7.39
N ARG A 456 -26.64 6.92 8.49
CA ARG A 456 -26.47 6.04 9.67
C ARG A 456 -27.83 5.57 10.19
N ASN A 457 -28.75 6.51 10.40
CA ASN A 457 -30.07 6.18 10.94
C ASN A 457 -30.86 5.30 9.96
N LEU A 458 -30.80 5.59 8.66
CA LEU A 458 -31.45 4.77 7.62
C LEU A 458 -30.83 3.36 7.51
N LEU A 459 -29.50 3.21 7.65
CA LEU A 459 -28.84 1.90 7.73
C LEU A 459 -29.32 1.09 8.94
N MET A 460 -29.31 1.70 10.14
CA MET A 460 -29.78 1.06 11.37
C MET A 460 -31.22 0.59 11.25
N ARG A 461 -32.13 1.44 10.75
CA ARG A 461 -33.52 1.05 10.50
C ARG A 461 -33.64 -0.11 9.53
N THR A 462 -32.94 -0.05 8.39
CA THR A 462 -33.06 -1.06 7.32
C THR A 462 -32.60 -2.45 7.76
N VAL A 463 -31.63 -2.56 8.68
CA VAL A 463 -31.23 -3.84 9.25
C VAL A 463 -32.11 -4.24 10.43
N LEU A 464 -32.30 -3.33 11.40
CA LEU A 464 -32.77 -3.68 12.74
C LEU A 464 -34.31 -3.66 12.86
N GLU A 465 -35.01 -2.70 12.23
CA GLU A 465 -36.49 -2.60 12.26
C GLU A 465 -37.17 -3.63 11.34
N ARG A 466 -36.40 -4.49 10.67
CA ARG A 466 -36.86 -5.49 9.69
C ARG A 466 -36.47 -6.92 10.12
N PRO A 467 -37.35 -7.65 10.84
CA PRO A 467 -37.04 -8.97 11.38
C PRO A 467 -36.50 -9.98 10.36
N GLU A 468 -36.99 -9.93 9.12
CA GLU A 468 -36.57 -10.80 8.02
C GLU A 468 -35.14 -10.49 7.52
N VAL A 469 -34.72 -9.22 7.61
CA VAL A 469 -33.36 -8.78 7.23
C VAL A 469 -32.36 -9.23 8.28
N ILE A 470 -32.59 -8.87 9.56
CA ILE A 470 -31.68 -9.26 10.64
C ILE A 470 -31.61 -10.77 10.83
N TYR A 471 -32.71 -11.52 10.67
CA TYR A 471 -32.70 -12.98 10.71
C TYR A 471 -31.88 -13.59 9.57
N ALA A 472 -32.07 -13.14 8.33
CA ALA A 472 -31.32 -13.63 7.17
C ALA A 472 -29.81 -13.28 7.22
N MET A 473 -29.45 -12.23 7.96
CA MET A 473 -28.06 -11.88 8.25
C MET A 473 -27.50 -12.74 9.38
N CYS A 474 -28.14 -12.81 10.55
CA CYS A 474 -27.70 -13.60 11.71
C CYS A 474 -27.51 -15.10 11.41
N THR A 475 -28.28 -15.67 10.48
CA THR A 475 -28.20 -17.08 10.07
C THR A 475 -27.12 -17.37 9.01
N ASN A 476 -26.41 -16.36 8.53
CA ASN A 476 -25.40 -16.50 7.47
C ASN A 476 -23.96 -16.34 7.98
N THR A 477 -23.02 -17.07 7.37
CA THR A 477 -21.59 -17.12 7.75
C THR A 477 -20.86 -15.78 7.67
N PHE A 478 -21.31 -14.85 6.83
CA PHE A 478 -20.80 -13.48 6.72
C PHE A 478 -21.76 -12.48 7.38
N GLY A 479 -23.07 -12.64 7.17
CA GLY A 479 -24.09 -11.70 7.65
C GLY A 479 -24.15 -11.54 9.17
N ASN A 480 -23.76 -12.57 9.93
CA ASN A 480 -23.76 -12.50 11.40
C ASN A 480 -22.76 -11.47 11.96
N TYR A 481 -21.66 -11.19 11.24
CA TYR A 481 -20.71 -10.13 11.60
C TYR A 481 -21.35 -8.75 11.43
N VAL A 482 -21.98 -8.51 10.27
CA VAL A 482 -22.70 -7.27 9.95
C VAL A 482 -23.86 -7.01 10.92
N ALA A 483 -24.65 -8.04 11.24
CA ALA A 483 -25.75 -7.92 12.20
C ALA A 483 -25.26 -7.60 13.62
N ARG A 484 -24.17 -8.23 14.06
CA ARG A 484 -23.50 -7.92 15.33
C ARG A 484 -22.96 -6.50 15.36
N LEU A 485 -22.37 -6.02 14.26
CA LEU A 485 -21.87 -4.66 14.14
C LEU A 485 -23.03 -3.64 14.22
N ALA A 486 -24.13 -3.86 13.50
CA ALA A 486 -25.31 -3.00 13.55
C ALA A 486 -25.89 -2.92 14.97
N HIS A 487 -25.98 -4.05 15.69
CA HIS A 487 -26.37 -4.08 17.11
C HIS A 487 -25.42 -3.28 18.00
N LEU A 488 -24.10 -3.55 17.95
CA LEU A 488 -23.10 -2.87 18.77
C LEU A 488 -23.07 -1.35 18.52
N ARG A 489 -23.29 -0.92 17.27
CA ARG A 489 -23.25 0.48 16.86
C ARG A 489 -24.58 1.22 17.04
N SER A 490 -25.70 0.54 17.28
CA SER A 490 -26.99 1.18 17.58
C SER A 490 -27.13 1.61 19.04
N GLY A 491 -26.39 0.97 19.95
CA GLY A 491 -26.53 1.16 21.40
C GLY A 491 -27.82 0.56 21.98
N ALA A 492 -28.63 -0.14 21.18
CA ALA A 492 -29.83 -0.83 21.63
C ALA A 492 -29.49 -2.20 22.23
N VAL A 493 -30.18 -2.57 23.32
CA VAL A 493 -30.07 -3.89 23.95
C VAL A 493 -31.15 -4.82 23.36
N PHE A 494 -30.74 -5.94 22.76
CA PHE A 494 -31.67 -6.95 22.27
C PHE A 494 -31.97 -8.01 23.33
N TYR A 495 -33.25 -8.20 23.63
CA TYR A 495 -33.74 -9.30 24.45
C TYR A 495 -34.27 -10.42 23.55
N TRP A 496 -33.89 -11.66 23.85
CA TRP A 496 -34.35 -12.83 23.08
C TRP A 496 -35.74 -13.26 23.55
N GLY A 497 -36.76 -12.94 22.73
CA GLY A 497 -38.16 -13.24 23.02
C GLY A 497 -38.44 -14.74 22.97
N GLY A 498 -38.56 -15.36 24.14
CA GLY A 498 -38.87 -16.79 24.26
C GLY A 498 -40.19 -17.18 23.58
N GLN A 499 -40.26 -18.43 23.14
CA GLN A 499 -41.40 -19.09 22.47
C GLN A 499 -41.80 -18.62 21.04
N SER A 500 -41.40 -17.44 20.57
CA SER A 500 -41.71 -16.99 19.19
C SER A 500 -40.49 -16.72 18.29
N GLY A 501 -39.28 -16.65 18.86
CA GLY A 501 -38.03 -16.49 18.10
C GLY A 501 -37.82 -15.11 17.45
N LEU A 502 -38.69 -14.15 17.75
CA LEU A 502 -38.57 -12.76 17.30
C LEU A 502 -37.51 -12.00 18.13
N LEU A 503 -36.67 -11.25 17.43
CA LEU A 503 -35.88 -10.17 18.03
C LEU A 503 -36.83 -9.03 18.40
N VAL A 504 -37.02 -8.79 19.70
CA VAL A 504 -37.90 -7.75 20.20
C VAL A 504 -37.12 -6.44 20.31
N PHE A 505 -37.63 -5.38 19.68
CA PHE A 505 -37.11 -4.03 19.85
C PHE A 505 -37.53 -3.45 21.19
N SER A 506 -36.56 -2.98 21.98
CA SER A 506 -36.81 -2.21 23.20
C SER A 506 -36.27 -0.78 23.01
N GLU A 507 -37.17 0.16 22.69
CA GLU A 507 -36.87 1.59 22.84
C GLU A 507 -36.86 1.95 24.32
N GLY A 508 -35.72 1.71 25.00
CA GLY A 508 -35.48 2.27 26.33
C GLY A 508 -35.03 1.28 27.41
N CYS A 509 -33.82 0.73 27.29
CA CYS A 509 -33.05 0.27 28.44
C CYS A 509 -31.66 0.91 28.44
N ARG A 510 -31.53 2.07 29.09
CA ARG A 510 -30.25 2.49 29.68
C ARG A 510 -30.17 1.93 31.09
N ASN A 511 -29.31 0.95 31.30
CA ASN A 511 -28.52 0.66 32.52
C ASN A 511 -27.78 -0.67 32.32
#